data_AF-A0A959YE86-F1
#
_entry.id   AF-A0A959YE86-F1
#
_cell.length_a   1.000
_cell.length_b   1.000
_cell.length_c   1.000
_cell.angle_alpha   90.00
_cell.angle_beta   90.00
_cell.angle_gamma   90.00
#
_symmetry.space_group_name_H-M   'P 1'
#
loop_
_entity.id
_entity.type
_entity.pdbx_description
1 polymer ?
#
loop_
_entity_poly.entity_id
_entity_poly.type
_entity_poly.pdbx_seq_one_letter_code
_entity_poly.pdbx_strand_id
1 'polypeptide(L)'
;MRALYSSASGSRRSSSRWNRRLRLSGAFLLFFPLTFLAQDRKSLENKRDALDRQIRTTNSLLDQARQDQKATQQELVLLDRQLSTRQDLINTLNAEVREIDVRITGDEAVIVSLRNDLVQLKESYARMVQYTYRNRSSYDRLSYLFAASSFAQAYKRSRYLNQLAEQRRHQADQIQRTETALSVKVDGLKEQRGEKNVLMQAQRTEHDRMAQDRGDRRATLTKLEKEEGRLRGTLNKQQKQRHDLDAAIRRAIETELAAQRKASGGGSGYTLTPEARELGVDFEKNKGKLPWPVERGVITSHFGKQPHPVLKGITIENNGIDISTEKNASVRAVFRGRVSSVIVIPGAGKAVVLDHGAYRSVYSNLREVLVSKGQQVDTKQSIGVVMTDEGTSTAHIEIWKISGDGLVKIDPGQWIFQE
;
A
#
# COMPACT_ATOMS: atom_id res chain seq x y z
N MET A 1 12.43 -42.92 73.55
CA MET A 1 11.68 -42.73 74.80
C MET A 1 12.53 -41.88 75.73
N ARG A 2 12.11 -40.63 76.01
CA ARG A 2 12.51 -39.70 77.12
C ARG A 2 14.02 -39.42 77.35
N ALA A 3 14.48 -38.25 77.76
CA ALA A 3 13.95 -36.89 77.92
C ALA A 3 15.12 -36.03 78.46
N LEU A 4 15.25 -34.82 77.92
CA LEU A 4 15.51 -33.55 78.63
C LEU A 4 16.84 -33.38 79.39
N TYR A 5 17.77 -32.60 78.82
CA TYR A 5 17.94 -31.12 78.94
C TYR A 5 18.83 -30.73 80.14
N SER A 6 20.08 -30.37 79.82
CA SER A 6 21.01 -29.68 80.72
C SER A 6 21.32 -28.32 80.13
N SER A 7 21.15 -27.28 80.94
CA SER A 7 21.49 -25.89 80.63
C SER A 7 22.66 -25.45 81.51
N ALA A 8 23.76 -24.96 80.92
CA ALA A 8 24.66 -24.02 81.57
C ALA A 8 25.56 -23.29 80.54
N SER A 9 25.33 -21.98 80.48
CA SER A 9 26.29 -20.86 80.35
C SER A 9 27.72 -21.09 79.82
N GLY A 10 28.17 -20.17 78.95
CA GLY A 10 29.53 -19.62 79.06
C GLY A 10 30.30 -19.36 77.77
N SER A 11 30.08 -18.17 77.18
CA SER A 11 31.05 -17.28 76.51
C SER A 11 32.15 -17.83 75.58
N ARG A 12 32.21 -17.31 74.34
CA ARG A 12 33.25 -16.38 73.81
C ARG A 12 33.36 -16.45 72.29
N ARG A 13 33.43 -15.25 71.66
CA ARG A 13 34.15 -14.90 70.41
C ARG A 13 33.65 -15.63 69.13
N SER A 14 33.73 -15.13 67.91
CA SER A 14 34.28 -13.95 67.25
C SER A 14 33.78 -14.04 65.80
N SER A 15 33.55 -12.89 65.16
CA SER A 15 33.69 -12.63 63.71
C SER A 15 33.09 -13.61 62.68
N SER A 16 32.20 -13.14 61.81
CA SER A 16 32.59 -12.51 60.52
C SER A 16 31.44 -12.55 59.49
N ARG A 17 31.33 -11.44 58.75
CA ARG A 17 30.94 -11.33 57.33
C ARG A 17 29.52 -11.76 56.93
N TRP A 18 28.64 -10.75 56.84
CA TRP A 18 27.46 -10.79 55.98
C TRP A 18 27.56 -9.77 54.85
N ASN A 19 27.17 -10.24 53.66
CA ASN A 19 27.26 -9.66 52.33
C ASN A 19 26.67 -8.25 52.18
N ARG A 20 27.36 -7.39 51.41
CA ARG A 20 26.73 -6.26 50.70
C ARG A 20 26.89 -6.47 49.19
N ARG A 21 25.77 -6.82 48.54
CA ARG A 21 25.62 -6.81 47.08
C ARG A 21 25.51 -5.35 46.62
N LEU A 22 26.43 -4.91 45.77
CA LEU A 22 26.31 -3.70 44.97
C LEU A 22 25.20 -3.95 43.93
N ARG A 23 24.10 -3.18 43.95
CA ARG A 23 23.15 -3.11 42.83
C ARG A 23 23.51 -1.88 42.01
N LEU A 24 24.19 -2.10 40.89
CA LEU A 24 24.31 -1.16 39.79
C LEU A 24 22.99 -1.19 39.01
N SER A 25 22.15 -0.17 39.20
CA SER A 25 20.99 0.07 38.33
C SER A 25 21.46 0.84 37.10
N GLY A 26 21.98 0.12 36.09
CA GLY A 26 22.20 0.67 34.76
C GLY A 26 20.87 0.77 34.03
N ALA A 27 20.40 1.99 33.77
CA ALA A 27 19.29 2.23 32.85
C ALA A 27 19.79 2.02 31.42
N PHE A 28 19.60 0.81 30.90
CA PHE A 28 19.81 0.49 29.49
C PHE A 28 18.65 1.11 28.70
N LEU A 29 18.87 2.30 28.13
CA LEU A 29 17.99 2.90 27.13
C LEU A 29 18.03 2.00 25.89
N LEU A 30 17.12 1.03 25.83
CA LEU A 30 16.80 0.28 24.62
C LEU A 30 16.24 1.28 23.60
N PHE A 31 17.10 1.78 22.74
CA PHE A 31 16.75 2.45 21.50
C PHE A 31 16.08 1.40 20.60
N PHE A 32 14.77 1.20 20.78
CA PHE A 32 13.97 0.39 19.86
C PHE A 32 13.93 1.13 18.51
N PRO A 33 14.32 0.50 17.39
CA PRO A 33 14.34 1.18 16.11
C PRO A 33 12.90 1.41 15.65
N LEU A 34 12.49 2.68 15.61
CA LEU A 34 11.22 3.18 15.03
C LEU A 34 11.13 3.02 13.50
N THR A 35 12.06 2.28 12.87
CA THR A 35 12.16 2.17 11.41
C THR A 35 11.08 1.29 10.79
N PHE A 36 10.48 0.36 11.55
CA PHE A 36 9.46 -0.55 11.02
C PHE A 36 8.09 0.13 10.81
N LEU A 37 7.65 0.98 11.75
CA LEU A 37 6.34 1.67 11.67
C LEU A 37 6.31 2.80 10.61
N ALA A 38 7.47 3.39 10.31
CA ALA A 38 7.57 4.42 9.29
C ALA A 38 7.37 3.86 7.86
N GLN A 39 7.76 2.60 7.64
CA GLN A 39 7.60 1.92 6.35
C GLN A 39 6.12 1.62 6.06
N ASP A 40 5.34 1.26 7.08
CA ASP A 40 3.90 0.97 6.95
C ASP A 40 3.08 2.23 6.64
N ARG A 41 3.31 3.35 7.35
CA ARG A 41 2.61 4.62 7.08
C ARG A 41 2.78 5.07 5.63
N LYS A 42 4.02 5.08 5.12
CA LYS A 42 4.28 5.56 3.77
C LYS A 42 3.62 4.68 2.71
N SER A 43 3.56 3.38 2.95
CA SER A 43 2.85 2.46 2.06
C SER A 43 1.34 2.71 2.02
N LEU A 44 0.72 2.98 3.17
CA LEU A 44 -0.70 3.33 3.27
C LEU A 44 -1.02 4.65 2.57
N GLU A 45 -0.17 5.67 2.74
CA GLU A 45 -0.30 6.95 2.03
C GLU A 45 -0.22 6.77 0.51
N ASN A 46 0.77 6.01 0.03
CA ASN A 46 0.91 5.74 -1.40
C ASN A 46 -0.31 4.98 -1.95
N LYS A 47 -0.84 4.03 -1.17
CA LYS A 47 -2.05 3.27 -1.53
C LYS A 47 -3.29 4.17 -1.57
N ARG A 48 -3.45 5.06 -0.60
CA ARG A 48 -4.52 6.06 -0.56
C ARG A 48 -4.46 6.96 -1.81
N ASP A 49 -3.29 7.48 -2.13
CA ASP A 49 -3.11 8.37 -3.29
C ASP A 49 -3.38 7.64 -4.62
N ALA A 50 -3.05 6.35 -4.71
CA ALA A 50 -3.39 5.49 -5.86
C ALA A 50 -4.90 5.27 -5.99
N LEU A 51 -5.58 4.95 -4.89
CA LEU A 51 -7.05 4.80 -4.86
C LEU A 51 -7.75 6.12 -5.22
N ASP A 52 -7.26 7.26 -4.76
CA ASP A 52 -7.78 8.57 -5.12
C ASP A 52 -7.62 8.87 -6.63
N ARG A 53 -6.49 8.50 -7.23
CA ARG A 53 -6.31 8.59 -8.69
C ARG A 53 -7.33 7.72 -9.42
N GLN A 54 -7.52 6.47 -8.98
CA GLN A 54 -8.51 5.56 -9.56
C GLN A 54 -9.94 6.10 -9.45
N ILE A 55 -10.31 6.68 -8.31
CA ILE A 55 -11.62 7.32 -8.10
C ILE A 55 -11.78 8.53 -9.04
N ARG A 56 -10.76 9.38 -9.20
CA ARG A 56 -10.82 10.52 -10.14
C ARG A 56 -10.99 10.06 -11.59
N THR A 57 -10.23 9.05 -12.02
CA THR A 57 -10.38 8.47 -13.36
C THR A 57 -11.77 7.86 -13.55
N THR A 58 -12.28 7.13 -12.55
CA THR A 58 -13.60 6.49 -12.63
C THR A 58 -14.72 7.52 -12.68
N ASN A 59 -14.67 8.58 -11.86
CA ASN A 59 -15.63 9.70 -11.92
C ASN A 59 -15.64 10.36 -13.31
N SER A 60 -14.46 10.62 -13.88
CA SER A 60 -14.37 11.21 -15.22
C SER A 60 -14.99 10.31 -16.29
N LEU A 61 -14.84 8.98 -16.17
CA LEU A 61 -15.46 8.03 -17.10
C LEU A 61 -16.97 7.90 -16.86
N LEU A 62 -17.44 8.01 -15.61
CA LEU A 62 -18.86 8.04 -15.28
C LEU A 62 -19.55 9.27 -15.85
N ASP A 63 -18.93 10.45 -15.74
CA ASP A 63 -19.48 11.68 -16.29
C ASP A 63 -19.62 11.59 -17.82
N GLN A 64 -18.64 10.97 -18.50
CA GLN A 64 -18.72 10.70 -19.93
C GLN A 64 -19.81 9.66 -20.27
N ALA A 65 -19.95 8.60 -19.47
CA ALA A 65 -20.97 7.58 -19.68
C ALA A 65 -22.39 8.15 -19.47
N ARG A 66 -22.59 9.03 -18.48
CA ARG A 66 -23.88 9.69 -18.19
C ARG A 66 -24.35 10.62 -19.31
N GLN A 67 -23.41 11.22 -20.05
CA GLN A 67 -23.74 12.02 -21.23
C GLN A 67 -24.24 11.15 -22.41
N ASP A 68 -23.95 9.86 -22.41
CA ASP A 68 -24.29 8.95 -23.50
C ASP A 68 -25.39 7.96 -23.08
N GLN A 69 -26.62 8.21 -23.52
CA GLN A 69 -27.77 7.37 -23.12
C GLN A 69 -27.58 5.88 -23.42
N LYS A 70 -26.73 5.53 -24.39
CA LYS A 70 -26.45 4.13 -24.79
C LYS A 70 -25.45 3.44 -23.86
N ALA A 71 -24.64 4.19 -23.12
CA ALA A 71 -23.61 3.67 -22.21
C ALA A 71 -24.14 3.28 -20.81
N THR A 72 -25.45 3.05 -20.66
CA THR A 72 -26.08 2.77 -19.35
C THR A 72 -25.50 1.50 -18.70
N GLN A 73 -25.16 0.45 -19.47
CA GLN A 73 -24.52 -0.76 -18.93
C GLN A 73 -23.10 -0.49 -18.43
N GLN A 74 -22.36 0.33 -19.17
CA GLN A 74 -21.00 0.74 -18.81
C GLN A 74 -21.00 1.60 -17.54
N GLU A 75 -21.98 2.49 -17.39
CA GLU A 75 -22.18 3.26 -16.16
C GLU A 75 -22.33 2.35 -14.94
N LEU A 76 -23.13 1.28 -15.02
CA LEU A 76 -23.32 0.35 -13.92
C LEU A 76 -22.00 -0.32 -13.49
N VAL A 77 -21.20 -0.78 -14.46
CA VAL A 77 -19.93 -1.45 -14.17
C VAL A 77 -18.90 -0.46 -13.58
N LEU A 78 -18.87 0.78 -14.06
CA LEU A 78 -18.02 1.83 -13.49
C LEU A 78 -18.45 2.19 -12.05
N LEU A 79 -19.76 2.24 -11.77
CA LEU A 79 -20.28 2.44 -10.41
C LEU A 79 -19.88 1.29 -9.48
N ASP A 80 -19.99 0.04 -9.93
CA ASP A 80 -19.52 -1.13 -9.18
C ASP A 80 -18.03 -1.03 -8.84
N ARG A 81 -17.21 -0.61 -9.81
CA ARG A 81 -15.77 -0.41 -9.58
C ARG A 81 -15.48 0.77 -8.65
N GLN A 82 -16.23 1.86 -8.76
CA GLN A 82 -16.12 3.01 -7.85
C GLN A 82 -16.44 2.60 -6.41
N LEU A 83 -17.52 1.84 -6.21
CA LEU A 83 -17.92 1.33 -4.89
C LEU A 83 -16.84 0.44 -4.28
N SER A 84 -16.27 -0.47 -5.07
CA SER A 84 -15.13 -1.30 -4.63
C SER A 84 -13.93 -0.45 -4.24
N THR A 85 -13.56 0.53 -5.07
CA THR A 85 -12.38 1.38 -4.84
C THR A 85 -12.57 2.27 -3.60
N ARG A 86 -13.77 2.82 -3.39
CA ARG A 86 -14.09 3.57 -2.17
C ARG A 86 -14.05 2.68 -0.92
N GLN A 87 -14.48 1.42 -1.03
CA GLN A 87 -14.39 0.48 0.09
C GLN A 87 -12.93 0.21 0.46
N ASP A 88 -12.05 0.04 -0.52
CA ASP A 88 -10.61 -0.11 -0.29
C ASP A 88 -9.99 1.15 0.31
N LEU A 89 -10.44 2.33 -0.10
CA LEU A 89 -10.00 3.62 0.47
C LEU A 89 -10.41 3.73 1.94
N ILE A 90 -11.68 3.43 2.27
CA ILE A 90 -12.17 3.41 3.65
C ILE A 90 -11.40 2.40 4.50
N ASN A 91 -11.08 1.23 3.96
CA ASN A 91 -10.28 0.22 4.65
C ASN A 91 -8.84 0.71 4.91
N THR A 92 -8.26 1.46 3.97
CA THR A 92 -6.93 2.07 4.09
C THR A 92 -6.93 3.17 5.14
N LEU A 93 -7.92 4.07 5.12
CA LEU A 93 -8.10 5.10 6.15
C LEU A 93 -8.28 4.49 7.55
N ASN A 94 -9.01 3.39 7.66
CA ASN A 94 -9.14 2.63 8.92
C ASN A 94 -7.81 2.06 9.41
N ALA A 95 -6.93 1.63 8.50
CA ALA A 95 -5.59 1.18 8.87
C ALA A 95 -4.73 2.36 9.36
N GLU A 96 -4.75 3.51 8.67
CA GLU A 96 -4.02 4.72 9.09
C GLU A 96 -4.49 5.22 10.47
N VAL A 97 -5.81 5.23 10.73
CA VAL A 97 -6.37 5.61 12.03
C VAL A 97 -5.91 4.66 13.14
N ARG A 98 -5.89 3.34 12.89
CA ARG A 98 -5.40 2.36 13.86
C ARG A 98 -3.92 2.54 14.19
N GLU A 99 -3.09 2.84 13.19
CA GLU A 99 -1.67 3.14 13.40
C GLU A 99 -1.49 4.40 14.28
N ILE A 100 -2.28 5.45 14.04
CA ILE A 100 -2.25 6.64 14.89
C ILE A 100 -2.69 6.31 16.33
N ASP A 101 -3.71 5.47 16.51
CA ASP A 101 -4.21 5.09 17.83
C ASP A 101 -3.17 4.30 18.66
N VAL A 102 -2.41 3.42 18.02
CA VAL A 102 -1.29 2.72 18.67
C VAL A 102 -0.23 3.72 19.14
N ARG A 103 0.12 4.72 18.30
CA ARG A 103 1.07 5.77 18.67
C ARG A 103 0.56 6.65 19.82
N ILE A 104 -0.69 7.09 19.75
CA ILE A 104 -1.35 7.89 20.80
C ILE A 104 -1.28 7.15 22.12
N THR A 105 -1.65 5.87 22.14
CA THR A 105 -1.64 5.05 23.37
C THR A 105 -0.21 4.92 23.94
N GLY A 106 0.78 4.73 23.07
CA GLY A 106 2.19 4.70 23.46
C GLY A 106 2.69 6.02 24.04
N ASP A 107 2.39 7.14 23.39
CA ASP A 107 2.80 8.47 23.85
C ASP A 107 2.06 8.88 25.14
N GLU A 108 0.80 8.50 25.33
CA GLU A 108 0.05 8.68 26.57
C GLU A 108 0.71 7.95 27.75
N ALA A 109 1.13 6.69 27.56
CA ALA A 109 1.85 5.94 28.58
C ALA A 109 3.19 6.61 28.95
N VAL A 110 3.94 7.11 27.96
CA VAL A 110 5.19 7.84 28.18
C VAL A 110 4.95 9.14 28.93
N ILE A 111 3.91 9.90 28.57
CA ILE A 111 3.52 11.14 29.26
C ILE A 111 3.20 10.88 30.73
N VAL A 112 2.46 9.80 31.03
CA VAL A 112 2.17 9.40 32.42
C VAL A 112 3.46 9.09 33.18
N SER A 113 4.38 8.32 32.58
CA SER A 113 5.68 8.03 33.20
C SER A 113 6.49 9.30 33.49
N LEU A 114 6.65 10.18 32.50
CA LEU A 114 7.41 11.44 32.64
C LEU A 114 6.81 12.37 33.71
N ARG A 115 5.46 12.41 33.82
CA ARG A 115 4.78 13.16 34.87
C ARG A 115 5.11 12.60 36.26
N ASN A 116 5.08 11.28 36.43
CA ASN A 116 5.43 10.64 37.69
C ASN A 116 6.90 10.87 38.05
N ASP A 117 7.81 10.73 37.09
CA ASP A 117 9.24 11.00 37.28
C ASP A 117 9.49 12.46 37.67
N LEU A 118 8.80 13.40 37.03
CA LEU A 118 8.91 14.82 37.34
C LEU A 118 8.45 15.13 38.77
N VAL A 119 7.36 14.51 39.23
CA VAL A 119 6.90 14.64 40.63
C VAL A 119 7.97 14.13 41.60
N GLN A 120 8.51 12.92 41.36
CA GLN A 120 9.54 12.33 42.23
C GLN A 120 10.83 13.16 42.24
N LEU A 121 11.27 13.66 41.08
CA LEU A 121 12.43 14.54 40.97
C LEU A 121 12.20 15.84 41.75
N LYS A 122 11.05 16.51 41.57
CA LYS A 122 10.71 17.74 42.28
C LYS A 122 10.62 17.54 43.79
N GLU A 123 10.02 16.45 44.27
CA GLU A 123 9.97 16.13 45.70
C GLU A 123 11.37 15.89 46.28
N SER A 124 12.21 15.12 45.57
CA SER A 124 13.57 14.84 46.03
C SER A 124 14.43 16.12 46.08
N TYR A 125 14.26 16.99 45.09
CA TYR A 125 14.93 18.28 45.03
C TYR A 125 14.43 19.21 46.13
N ALA A 126 13.11 19.28 46.36
CA ALA A 126 12.52 20.06 47.43
C ALA A 126 13.03 19.62 48.81
N ARG A 127 13.10 18.31 49.09
CA ARG A 127 13.68 17.77 50.34
C ARG A 127 15.13 18.21 50.53
N MET A 128 15.94 18.15 49.47
CA MET A 128 17.33 18.59 49.52
C MET A 128 17.46 20.10 49.75
N VAL A 129 16.66 20.91 49.05
CA VAL A 129 16.64 22.37 49.23
C VAL A 129 16.20 22.73 50.65
N GLN A 130 15.12 22.13 51.16
CA GLN A 130 14.64 22.35 52.53
C GLN A 130 15.67 21.96 53.59
N TYR A 131 16.34 20.81 53.43
CA TYR A 131 17.44 20.41 54.30
C TYR A 131 18.56 21.45 54.27
N THR A 132 19.01 21.86 53.09
CA THR A 132 20.06 22.90 52.99
C THR A 132 19.63 24.24 53.56
N TYR A 133 18.34 24.58 53.49
CA TYR A 133 17.78 25.81 54.03
C TYR A 133 17.65 25.77 55.56
N ARG A 134 17.23 24.65 56.15
CA ARG A 134 17.16 24.50 57.62
C ARG A 134 18.55 24.52 58.25
N ASN A 135 19.55 24.04 57.51
CA ASN A 135 20.94 23.97 57.95
C ASN A 135 21.79 25.15 57.40
N ARG A 136 21.18 26.33 57.20
CA ARG A 136 21.77 27.47 56.45
C ARG A 136 22.40 28.60 57.25
N SER A 137 22.59 28.50 58.57
CA SER A 137 22.91 29.71 59.38
C SER A 137 24.05 30.50 58.74
N SER A 138 23.99 31.83 58.72
CA SER A 138 24.82 32.67 57.84
C SER A 138 26.35 32.56 58.07
N TYR A 139 26.77 31.90 59.15
CA TYR A 139 28.16 31.53 59.44
C TYR A 139 28.53 30.11 58.95
N ASP A 140 27.58 29.22 58.62
CA ASP A 140 27.76 27.77 58.57
C ASP A 140 28.68 27.23 57.48
N ARG A 141 28.79 27.79 56.27
CA ARG A 141 29.58 27.08 55.23
C ARG A 141 31.08 27.23 55.46
N LEU A 142 31.52 28.46 55.72
CA LEU A 142 32.91 28.74 56.10
C LEU A 142 33.16 28.25 57.53
N SER A 143 32.25 28.47 58.49
CA SER A 143 32.42 27.93 59.84
C SER A 143 32.41 26.41 59.89
N TYR A 144 31.65 25.70 59.04
CA TYR A 144 31.73 24.24 58.93
C TYR A 144 33.07 23.77 58.35
N LEU A 145 33.65 24.53 57.42
CA LEU A 145 34.97 24.25 56.87
C LEU A 145 36.09 24.56 57.88
N PHE A 146 35.98 25.67 58.61
CA PHE A 146 36.97 26.14 59.59
C PHE A 146 36.84 25.52 60.98
N ALA A 147 35.67 24.99 61.36
CA ALA A 147 35.47 24.19 62.58
C ALA A 147 35.97 22.73 62.40
N ALA A 148 36.85 22.48 61.44
CA ALA A 148 37.49 21.20 61.25
C ALA A 148 38.71 21.10 62.18
N SER A 149 38.85 19.97 62.87
CA SER A 149 39.99 19.70 63.76
C SER A 149 41.32 19.48 63.03
N SER A 150 41.30 19.29 61.71
CA SER A 150 42.49 19.10 60.88
C SER A 150 42.25 19.52 59.43
N PHE A 151 43.33 19.84 58.70
CA PHE A 151 43.28 20.15 57.27
C PHE A 151 42.66 19.01 56.43
N ALA A 152 42.98 17.76 56.75
CA ALA A 152 42.39 16.60 56.08
C ALA A 152 40.86 16.51 56.27
N GLN A 153 40.35 16.89 57.44
CA GLN A 153 38.91 16.97 57.70
C GLN A 153 38.27 18.14 56.95
N ALA A 154 38.89 19.31 56.92
CA ALA A 154 38.42 20.47 56.15
C ALA A 154 38.34 20.17 54.64
N TYR A 155 39.35 19.49 54.08
CA TYR A 155 39.37 19.06 52.68
C TYR A 155 38.22 18.10 52.35
N LYS A 156 37.96 17.09 53.20
CA LYS A 156 36.82 16.17 53.04
C LYS A 156 35.48 16.90 53.11
N ARG A 157 35.31 17.85 54.04
CA ARG A 157 34.11 18.70 54.15
C ARG A 157 33.91 19.56 52.90
N SER A 158 34.97 20.13 52.33
CA SER A 158 34.93 20.90 51.08
C SER A 158 34.50 20.05 49.89
N ARG A 159 35.10 18.87 49.72
CA ARG A 159 34.70 17.91 48.67
C ARG A 159 33.22 17.52 48.77
N TYR A 160 32.73 17.25 49.98
CA TYR A 160 31.32 16.94 50.22
C TYR A 160 30.38 18.10 49.85
N LEU A 161 30.74 19.34 50.22
CA LEU A 161 29.96 20.52 49.86
C LEU A 161 29.92 20.79 48.35
N ASN A 162 31.00 20.46 47.63
CA ASN A 162 31.06 20.55 46.17
C ASN A 162 30.18 19.47 45.54
N GLN A 163 30.29 18.22 46.02
CA GLN A 163 29.43 17.12 45.55
C GLN A 163 27.94 17.40 45.75
N LEU A 164 27.55 18.02 46.87
CA LEU A 164 26.17 18.42 47.13
C LEU A 164 25.70 19.57 46.20
N ALA A 165 26.60 20.49 45.85
CA ALA A 165 26.31 21.54 44.88
C ALA A 165 26.13 20.96 43.46
N GLU A 166 27.00 20.02 43.07
CA GLU A 166 26.89 19.30 41.80
C GLU A 166 25.61 18.47 41.72
N GLN A 167 25.26 17.74 42.79
CA GLN A 167 24.03 16.95 42.84
C GLN A 167 22.76 17.83 42.74
N ARG A 168 22.76 19.02 43.35
CA ARG A 168 21.69 20.02 43.18
C ARG A 168 21.55 20.48 41.74
N ARG A 169 22.65 20.85 41.10
CA ARG A 169 22.65 21.25 39.68
C ARG A 169 22.16 20.11 38.79
N HIS A 170 22.68 18.92 38.98
CA HIS A 170 22.27 17.74 38.23
C HIS A 170 20.77 17.44 38.37
N GLN A 171 20.21 17.50 39.58
CA GLN A 171 18.77 17.31 39.78
C GLN A 171 17.93 18.41 39.14
N ALA A 172 18.36 19.67 39.21
CA ALA A 172 17.69 20.77 38.52
C ALA A 172 17.71 20.58 37.00
N ASP A 173 18.86 20.18 36.44
CA ASP A 173 19.01 19.88 35.01
C ASP A 173 18.11 18.69 34.60
N GLN A 174 18.01 17.65 35.43
CA GLN A 174 17.12 16.52 35.18
C GLN A 174 15.65 16.94 35.18
N ILE A 175 15.24 17.77 36.14
CA ILE A 175 13.88 18.32 36.18
C ILE A 175 13.59 19.07 34.88
N GLN A 176 14.48 19.98 34.48
CA GLN A 176 14.30 20.78 33.26
C GLN A 176 14.23 19.91 32.00
N ARG A 177 15.11 18.92 31.87
CA ARG A 177 15.09 17.97 30.73
C ARG A 177 13.80 17.16 30.68
N THR A 178 13.34 16.66 31.83
CA THR A 178 12.07 15.92 31.92
C THR A 178 10.88 16.81 31.60
N GLU A 179 10.89 18.08 32.03
CA GLU A 179 9.85 19.07 31.67
C GLU A 179 9.83 19.33 30.16
N THR A 180 11.00 19.53 29.53
CA THR A 180 11.09 19.71 28.08
C THR A 180 10.62 18.48 27.33
N ALA A 181 11.06 17.28 27.73
CA ALA A 181 10.63 16.03 27.11
C ALA A 181 9.12 15.81 27.23
N LEU A 182 8.55 16.13 28.39
CA LEU A 182 7.11 16.07 28.63
C LEU A 182 6.36 17.06 27.73
N SER A 183 6.83 18.30 27.61
CA SER A 183 6.21 19.31 26.73
C SER A 183 6.20 18.83 25.28
N VAL A 184 7.35 18.38 24.76
CA VAL A 184 7.47 17.88 23.38
C VAL A 184 6.52 16.71 23.14
N LYS A 185 6.37 15.79 24.11
CA LYS A 185 5.43 14.67 23.99
C LYS A 185 3.97 15.10 24.01
N VAL A 186 3.61 16.06 24.85
CA VAL A 186 2.24 16.60 24.90
C VAL A 186 1.89 17.33 23.60
N ASP A 187 2.82 18.12 23.05
CA ASP A 187 2.63 18.82 21.79
C ASP A 187 2.50 17.84 20.61
N GLY A 188 3.36 16.82 20.55
CA GLY A 188 3.26 15.75 19.54
C GLY A 188 1.97 14.96 19.63
N LEU A 189 1.48 14.65 20.84
CA LEU A 189 0.20 13.98 21.05
C LEU A 189 -0.99 14.82 20.53
N LYS A 190 -0.92 16.15 20.72
CA LYS A 190 -1.94 17.07 20.19
C LYS A 190 -1.96 17.06 18.65
N GLU A 191 -0.80 17.03 18.02
CA GLU A 191 -0.67 16.93 16.55
C GLU A 191 -1.25 15.60 16.03
N GLN A 192 -0.88 14.47 16.64
CA GLN A 192 -1.40 13.14 16.28
C GLN A 192 -2.93 13.07 16.38
N ARG A 193 -3.53 13.65 17.44
CA ARG A 193 -4.99 13.74 17.59
C ARG A 193 -5.64 14.62 16.51
N GLY A 194 -4.95 15.67 16.08
CA GLY A 194 -5.36 16.50 14.94
C GLY A 194 -5.38 15.70 13.64
N GLU A 195 -4.29 14.97 13.34
CA GLU A 195 -4.18 14.09 12.16
C GLU A 195 -5.29 13.03 12.16
N LYS A 196 -5.52 12.36 13.29
CA LYS A 196 -6.61 11.37 13.45
C LYS A 196 -7.97 11.96 13.09
N ASN A 197 -8.29 13.14 13.59
CA ASN A 197 -9.58 13.78 13.35
C ASN A 197 -9.78 14.11 11.86
N VAL A 198 -8.72 14.53 11.16
CA VAL A 198 -8.76 14.78 9.72
C VAL A 198 -9.05 13.49 8.94
N LEU A 199 -8.35 12.39 9.25
CA LEU A 199 -8.59 11.10 8.60
C LEU A 199 -9.99 10.55 8.88
N MET A 200 -10.49 10.69 10.10
CA MET A 200 -11.87 10.31 10.45
C MET A 200 -12.91 11.14 9.69
N GLN A 201 -12.65 12.43 9.47
CA GLN A 201 -13.54 13.27 8.68
C GLN A 201 -13.53 12.86 7.20
N ALA A 202 -12.35 12.58 6.64
CA ALA A 202 -12.22 12.06 5.28
C ALA A 202 -12.97 10.73 5.12
N GLN A 203 -12.84 9.82 6.10
CA GLN A 203 -13.57 8.56 6.12
C GLN A 203 -15.09 8.76 6.08
N ARG A 204 -15.63 9.70 6.87
CA ARG A 204 -17.07 10.01 6.87
C ARG A 204 -17.53 10.50 5.50
N THR A 205 -16.77 11.42 4.90
CA THR A 205 -17.06 11.91 3.55
C THR A 205 -17.06 10.78 2.51
N GLU A 206 -16.13 9.83 2.59
CA GLU A 206 -16.11 8.67 1.70
C GLU A 206 -17.30 7.71 1.93
N HIS A 207 -17.77 7.56 3.17
CA HIS A 207 -19.01 6.82 3.46
C HIS A 207 -20.24 7.49 2.83
N ASP A 208 -20.35 8.82 2.94
CA ASP A 208 -21.47 9.57 2.37
C ASP A 208 -21.48 9.46 0.84
N ARG A 209 -20.31 9.61 0.20
CA ARG A 209 -20.14 9.42 -1.25
C ARG A 209 -20.48 7.99 -1.68
N MET A 210 -20.04 6.99 -0.93
CA MET A 210 -20.39 5.59 -1.21
C MET A 210 -21.91 5.35 -1.10
N ALA A 211 -22.59 5.99 -0.15
CA ALA A 211 -24.04 5.89 -0.03
C ALA A 211 -24.76 6.47 -1.27
N GLN A 212 -24.27 7.61 -1.77
CA GLN A 212 -24.75 8.19 -3.03
C GLN A 212 -24.52 7.25 -4.22
N ASP A 213 -23.30 6.73 -4.39
CA ASP A 213 -22.96 5.80 -5.47
C ASP A 213 -23.83 4.53 -5.44
N ARG A 214 -24.19 4.03 -4.25
CA ARG A 214 -25.13 2.90 -4.09
C ARG A 214 -26.55 3.26 -4.55
N GLY A 215 -26.97 4.50 -4.28
CA GLY A 215 -28.25 5.04 -4.77
C GLY A 215 -28.29 5.09 -6.29
N ASP A 216 -27.25 5.68 -6.90
CA ASP A 216 -27.10 5.79 -8.35
C ASP A 216 -27.07 4.41 -9.01
N ARG A 217 -26.27 3.48 -8.46
CA ARG A 217 -26.19 2.09 -8.93
C ARG A 217 -27.56 1.41 -8.94
N ARG A 218 -28.34 1.58 -7.86
CA ARG A 218 -29.68 0.98 -7.77
C ARG A 218 -30.61 1.55 -8.84
N ALA A 219 -30.58 2.86 -9.06
CA ALA A 219 -31.37 3.52 -10.10
C ALA A 219 -31.01 3.02 -11.51
N THR A 220 -29.72 2.96 -11.82
CA THR A 220 -29.20 2.48 -13.11
C THR A 220 -29.54 1.00 -13.35
N LEU A 221 -29.42 0.16 -12.31
CA LEU A 221 -29.81 -1.25 -12.41
C LEU A 221 -31.30 -1.40 -12.73
N THR A 222 -32.19 -0.68 -12.05
CA THR A 222 -33.64 -0.72 -12.33
C THR A 222 -33.96 -0.23 -13.75
N LYS A 223 -33.21 0.72 -14.29
CA LYS A 223 -33.34 1.14 -15.70
C LYS A 223 -32.94 0.01 -16.65
N LEU A 224 -31.80 -0.64 -16.41
CA LEU A 224 -31.29 -1.73 -17.25
C LEU A 224 -32.17 -2.99 -17.20
N GLU A 225 -32.76 -3.31 -16.05
CA GLU A 225 -33.72 -4.42 -15.91
C GLU A 225 -34.94 -4.23 -16.81
N LYS A 226 -35.39 -2.99 -17.05
CA LYS A 226 -36.49 -2.70 -17.99
C LYS A 226 -36.08 -2.86 -19.46
N GLU A 227 -34.78 -2.82 -19.76
CA GLU A 227 -34.22 -2.96 -21.11
C GLU A 227 -33.70 -4.38 -21.41
N GLU A 228 -34.07 -5.39 -20.61
CA GLU A 228 -33.54 -6.76 -20.68
C GLU A 228 -33.57 -7.36 -22.09
N GLY A 229 -34.68 -7.18 -22.81
CA GLY A 229 -34.84 -7.69 -24.18
C GLY A 229 -33.82 -7.12 -25.17
N ARG A 230 -33.54 -5.80 -25.07
CA ARG A 230 -32.51 -5.14 -25.88
C ARG A 230 -31.11 -5.67 -25.52
N LEU A 231 -30.82 -5.82 -24.23
CA LEU A 231 -29.54 -6.32 -23.74
C LEU A 231 -29.24 -7.73 -24.23
N ARG A 232 -30.23 -8.63 -24.24
CA ARG A 232 -30.07 -9.98 -24.81
C ARG A 232 -29.72 -9.95 -26.30
N GLY A 233 -30.33 -9.05 -27.07
CA GLY A 233 -30.01 -8.84 -28.48
C GLY A 233 -28.57 -8.35 -28.71
N THR A 234 -28.16 -7.31 -27.98
CA THR A 234 -26.78 -6.79 -28.03
C THR A 234 -25.77 -7.85 -27.60
N LEU A 235 -26.06 -8.63 -26.55
CA LEU A 235 -25.18 -9.69 -26.07
C LEU A 235 -24.94 -10.76 -27.14
N ASN A 236 -25.99 -11.24 -27.82
CA ASN A 236 -25.85 -12.24 -28.88
C ASN A 236 -24.97 -11.73 -30.04
N LYS A 237 -25.13 -10.45 -30.41
CA LYS A 237 -24.28 -9.80 -31.42
C LYS A 237 -22.82 -9.74 -30.97
N GLN A 238 -22.57 -9.29 -29.73
CA GLN A 238 -21.23 -9.20 -29.16
C GLN A 238 -20.56 -10.57 -29.02
N GLN A 239 -21.29 -11.61 -28.63
CA GLN A 239 -20.77 -12.98 -28.56
C GLN A 239 -20.34 -13.49 -29.94
N LYS A 240 -21.14 -13.26 -30.98
CA LYS A 240 -20.76 -13.60 -32.35
C LYS A 240 -19.49 -12.86 -32.81
N GLN A 241 -19.44 -11.54 -32.57
CA GLN A 241 -18.27 -10.73 -32.91
C GLN A 241 -17.01 -11.18 -32.18
N ARG A 242 -17.11 -11.52 -30.89
CA ARG A 242 -16.00 -12.06 -30.08
C ARG A 242 -15.53 -13.43 -30.61
N HIS A 243 -16.46 -14.31 -30.99
CA HIS A 243 -16.12 -15.60 -31.58
C HIS A 243 -15.40 -15.45 -32.93
N ASP A 244 -15.91 -14.58 -33.80
CA ASP A 244 -15.30 -14.32 -35.12
C ASP A 244 -13.90 -13.70 -34.98
N LEU A 245 -13.73 -12.79 -34.00
CA LEU A 245 -12.43 -12.22 -33.66
C LEU A 245 -11.47 -13.29 -33.11
N ASP A 246 -11.88 -14.13 -32.16
CA ASP A 246 -11.04 -15.21 -31.61
C ASP A 246 -10.56 -16.16 -32.71
N ALA A 247 -11.46 -16.55 -33.60
CA ALA A 247 -11.12 -17.40 -34.73
C ALA A 247 -10.12 -16.72 -35.68
N ALA A 248 -10.29 -15.41 -35.94
CA ALA A 248 -9.37 -14.65 -36.78
C ALA A 248 -7.99 -14.50 -36.13
N ILE A 249 -7.92 -14.25 -34.82
CA ILE A 249 -6.67 -14.18 -34.05
C ILE A 249 -5.93 -15.52 -34.11
N ARG A 250 -6.61 -16.63 -33.78
CA ARG A 250 -6.00 -17.98 -33.84
C ARG A 250 -5.41 -18.28 -35.21
N ARG A 251 -6.19 -18.08 -36.27
CA ARG A 251 -5.73 -18.29 -37.65
C ARG A 251 -4.52 -17.40 -38.00
N ALA A 252 -4.53 -16.14 -37.57
CA ALA A 252 -3.42 -15.22 -37.82
C ALA A 252 -2.13 -15.69 -37.14
N ILE A 253 -2.20 -16.11 -35.88
CA ILE A 253 -1.06 -16.64 -35.13
C ILE A 253 -0.59 -17.96 -35.74
N GLU A 254 -1.48 -18.91 -36.04
CA GLU A 254 -1.11 -20.18 -36.67
C GLU A 254 -0.43 -20.01 -38.03
N THR A 255 -0.92 -19.06 -38.85
CA THR A 255 -0.33 -18.74 -40.16
C THR A 255 1.06 -18.13 -40.01
N GLU A 256 1.25 -17.23 -39.03
CA GLU A 256 2.55 -16.66 -38.67
C GLU A 256 3.53 -17.77 -38.26
N LEU A 257 3.11 -18.68 -37.38
CA LEU A 257 3.94 -19.79 -36.89
C LEU A 257 4.28 -20.79 -38.01
N ALA A 258 3.33 -21.10 -38.90
CA ALA A 258 3.59 -21.97 -40.04
C ALA A 258 4.60 -21.36 -41.02
N ALA A 259 4.52 -20.03 -41.26
CA ALA A 259 5.50 -19.32 -42.08
C ALA A 259 6.90 -19.33 -41.46
N GLN A 260 7.00 -19.14 -40.14
CA GLN A 260 8.28 -19.22 -39.42
C GLN A 260 8.89 -20.63 -39.50
N ARG A 261 8.10 -21.69 -39.31
CA ARG A 261 8.56 -23.09 -39.43
C ARG A 261 9.07 -23.44 -40.82
N LYS A 262 8.43 -22.92 -41.87
CA LYS A 262 8.89 -23.10 -43.26
C LYS A 262 10.22 -22.38 -43.49
N ALA A 263 10.40 -21.18 -42.93
CA ALA A 263 11.65 -20.43 -43.03
C ALA A 263 12.80 -21.07 -42.25
N SER A 264 12.53 -21.82 -41.18
CA SER A 264 13.53 -22.46 -40.31
C SER A 264 13.87 -23.93 -40.64
N GLY A 265 13.46 -24.44 -41.81
CA GLY A 265 13.97 -25.72 -42.34
C GLY A 265 13.21 -26.99 -41.91
N GLY A 266 11.95 -26.89 -41.45
CA GLY A 266 11.04 -28.05 -41.44
C GLY A 266 11.20 -29.07 -40.30
N GLY A 267 11.93 -28.76 -39.23
CA GLY A 267 11.95 -29.59 -38.01
C GLY A 267 10.58 -29.62 -37.31
N SER A 268 10.19 -30.78 -36.74
CA SER A 268 8.86 -31.03 -36.14
C SER A 268 8.61 -30.34 -34.79
N GLY A 269 9.30 -29.24 -34.50
CA GLY A 269 9.19 -28.50 -33.24
C GLY A 269 9.25 -26.99 -33.49
N TYR A 270 8.45 -26.23 -32.74
CA TYR A 270 8.57 -24.77 -32.69
C TYR A 270 9.92 -24.41 -32.07
N THR A 271 10.94 -24.24 -32.93
CA THR A 271 12.26 -23.79 -32.51
C THR A 271 12.31 -22.30 -32.74
N LEU A 272 12.11 -21.53 -31.67
CA LEU A 272 12.32 -20.08 -31.67
C LEU A 272 13.73 -19.77 -32.16
N THR A 273 13.89 -18.73 -32.97
CA THR A 273 15.23 -18.17 -33.21
C THR A 273 15.84 -17.73 -31.87
N PRO A 274 17.17 -17.69 -31.73
CA PRO A 274 17.80 -17.22 -30.49
C PRO A 274 17.27 -15.86 -30.03
N GLU A 275 17.06 -14.93 -30.95
CA GLU A 275 16.54 -13.59 -30.70
C GLU A 275 15.08 -13.63 -30.24
N ALA A 276 14.24 -14.47 -30.86
CA ALA A 276 12.84 -14.63 -30.47
C ALA A 276 12.73 -15.31 -29.09
N ARG A 277 13.63 -16.23 -28.76
CA ARG A 277 13.70 -16.85 -27.43
C ARG A 277 14.09 -15.83 -26.37
N GLU A 278 15.09 -15.00 -26.64
CA GLU A 278 15.52 -13.94 -25.74
C GLU A 278 14.40 -12.92 -25.50
N LEU A 279 13.70 -12.49 -26.56
CA LEU A 279 12.56 -11.58 -26.46
C LEU A 279 11.43 -12.17 -25.60
N GLY A 280 11.15 -13.47 -25.73
CA GLY A 280 10.15 -14.15 -24.91
C GLY A 280 10.55 -14.23 -23.43
N VAL A 281 11.82 -14.49 -23.14
CA VAL A 281 12.35 -14.48 -21.77
C VAL A 281 12.25 -13.07 -21.16
N ASP A 282 12.58 -12.04 -21.94
CA ASP A 282 12.46 -10.65 -21.49
C ASP A 282 11.01 -10.23 -21.25
N PHE A 283 10.08 -10.67 -22.11
CA PHE A 283 8.65 -10.47 -21.89
C PHE A 283 8.22 -11.09 -20.55
N GLU A 284 8.60 -12.35 -20.29
CA GLU A 284 8.25 -13.09 -19.07
C GLU A 284 8.84 -12.45 -17.80
N LYS A 285 10.08 -11.92 -17.85
CA LYS A 285 10.69 -11.16 -16.74
C LYS A 285 9.90 -9.91 -16.33
N ASN A 286 9.09 -9.35 -17.25
CA ASN A 286 8.27 -8.17 -17.00
C ASN A 286 6.83 -8.51 -16.55
N LYS A 287 6.55 -9.78 -16.22
CA LYS A 287 5.27 -10.16 -15.61
C LYS A 287 4.98 -9.31 -14.35
N GLY A 288 3.78 -8.73 -14.30
CA GLY A 288 3.32 -7.82 -13.24
C GLY A 288 3.87 -6.40 -13.35
N LYS A 289 4.63 -6.08 -14.40
CA LYS A 289 5.30 -4.77 -14.60
C LYS A 289 5.03 -4.16 -15.97
N LEU A 290 4.24 -4.82 -16.81
CA LEU A 290 3.94 -4.27 -18.13
C LEU A 290 3.12 -2.98 -18.00
N PRO A 291 3.43 -1.92 -18.75
CA PRO A 291 2.62 -0.71 -18.76
C PRO A 291 1.20 -0.99 -19.25
N TRP A 292 0.27 -0.14 -18.83
CA TRP A 292 -1.10 -0.17 -19.30
C TRP A 292 -1.17 0.11 -20.81
N PRO A 293 -2.06 -0.59 -21.54
CA PRO A 293 -2.24 -0.39 -22.98
C PRO A 293 -2.95 0.95 -23.32
N VAL A 294 -3.45 1.66 -22.32
CA VAL A 294 -4.00 3.02 -22.43
C VAL A 294 -3.35 3.91 -21.38
N GLU A 295 -3.43 5.24 -21.55
CA GLU A 295 -2.86 6.17 -20.58
C GLU A 295 -3.69 6.30 -19.31
N ARG A 296 -5.02 6.31 -19.47
CA ARG A 296 -5.98 6.38 -18.36
C ARG A 296 -7.13 5.41 -18.66
N GLY A 297 -7.51 4.60 -17.68
CA GLY A 297 -8.62 3.68 -17.83
C GLY A 297 -8.90 2.87 -16.58
N VAL A 298 -9.98 2.12 -16.63
CA VAL A 298 -10.48 1.29 -15.53
C VAL A 298 -10.80 -0.10 -16.09
N ILE A 299 -10.29 -1.16 -15.47
CA ILE A 299 -10.66 -2.53 -15.85
C ILE A 299 -12.13 -2.75 -15.49
N THR A 300 -12.94 -3.08 -16.49
CA THR A 300 -14.39 -3.30 -16.37
C THR A 300 -14.80 -4.73 -16.66
N SER A 301 -13.89 -5.54 -17.22
CA SER A 301 -14.08 -6.97 -17.45
C SER A 301 -12.76 -7.69 -17.26
N HIS A 302 -12.75 -8.75 -16.45
CA HIS A 302 -11.55 -9.55 -16.18
C HIS A 302 -11.49 -10.78 -17.07
N PHE A 303 -10.34 -11.46 -17.07
CA PHE A 303 -10.14 -12.71 -17.79
C PHE A 303 -10.99 -13.85 -17.21
N GLY A 304 -11.48 -14.72 -18.07
CA GLY A 304 -12.22 -15.92 -17.72
C GLY A 304 -13.74 -15.73 -17.73
N LYS A 305 -14.44 -16.65 -17.05
CA LYS A 305 -15.91 -16.68 -16.98
C LYS A 305 -16.41 -15.85 -15.81
N GLN A 306 -17.39 -15.00 -16.07
CA GLN A 306 -17.98 -14.12 -15.07
C GLN A 306 -19.48 -13.93 -15.36
N PRO A 307 -20.30 -13.66 -14.33
CA PRO A 307 -21.71 -13.36 -14.55
C PRO A 307 -21.88 -12.05 -15.31
N HIS A 308 -22.91 -11.98 -16.15
CA HIS A 308 -23.30 -10.73 -16.79
C HIS A 308 -23.84 -9.74 -15.72
N PRO A 309 -23.45 -8.46 -15.75
CA PRO A 309 -23.78 -7.51 -14.66
C PRO A 309 -25.28 -7.23 -14.48
N VAL A 310 -26.07 -7.36 -15.55
CA VAL A 310 -27.54 -7.16 -15.54
C VAL A 310 -28.32 -8.47 -15.70
N LEU A 311 -28.08 -9.21 -16.79
CA LEU A 311 -28.78 -10.44 -17.13
C LEU A 311 -28.47 -11.60 -16.17
N LYS A 312 -29.37 -11.84 -15.22
CA LYS A 312 -29.25 -12.92 -14.22
C LYS A 312 -29.20 -14.30 -14.92
N GLY A 313 -28.31 -15.16 -14.43
CA GLY A 313 -28.12 -16.53 -14.96
C GLY A 313 -27.31 -16.63 -16.25
N ILE A 314 -26.91 -15.49 -16.84
CA ILE A 314 -26.06 -15.47 -18.02
C ILE A 314 -24.59 -15.32 -17.60
N THR A 315 -23.74 -16.18 -18.17
CA THR A 315 -22.29 -16.13 -17.99
C THR A 315 -21.64 -15.61 -19.29
N ILE A 316 -20.72 -14.66 -19.15
CA ILE A 316 -19.87 -14.17 -20.23
C ILE A 316 -18.44 -14.69 -20.01
N GLU A 317 -17.75 -14.99 -21.10
CA GLU A 317 -16.36 -15.41 -21.09
C GLU A 317 -15.50 -14.36 -21.78
N ASN A 318 -14.42 -13.96 -21.13
CA ASN A 318 -13.50 -12.98 -21.64
C ASN A 318 -12.09 -13.60 -21.78
N ASN A 319 -11.52 -13.53 -22.98
CA ASN A 319 -10.21 -14.10 -23.29
C ASN A 319 -9.03 -13.20 -22.88
N GLY A 320 -9.34 -12.02 -22.35
CA GLY A 320 -8.37 -11.00 -21.97
C GLY A 320 -8.95 -10.12 -20.87
N ILE A 321 -8.64 -8.82 -20.92
CA ILE A 321 -9.29 -7.82 -20.06
C ILE A 321 -9.87 -6.69 -20.91
N ASP A 322 -10.98 -6.14 -20.46
CA ASP A 322 -11.58 -4.93 -21.03
C ASP A 322 -11.24 -3.73 -20.13
N ILE A 323 -10.65 -2.69 -20.73
CA ILE A 323 -10.28 -1.46 -20.05
C ILE A 323 -11.12 -0.33 -20.65
N SER A 324 -12.04 0.18 -19.86
CA SER A 324 -12.82 1.36 -20.24
C SER A 324 -11.96 2.60 -20.10
N THR A 325 -11.99 3.43 -21.14
CA THR A 325 -11.09 4.58 -21.31
C THR A 325 -11.86 5.71 -21.99
N GLU A 326 -11.18 6.84 -22.19
CA GLU A 326 -11.78 8.02 -22.82
C GLU A 326 -12.04 7.78 -24.31
N LYS A 327 -13.02 8.52 -24.85
CA LYS A 327 -13.30 8.51 -26.30
C LYS A 327 -12.02 8.88 -27.06
N ASN A 328 -11.69 8.10 -28.09
CA ASN A 328 -10.50 8.28 -28.93
C ASN A 328 -9.14 8.14 -28.19
N ALA A 329 -9.11 7.49 -27.02
CA ALA A 329 -7.85 7.18 -26.36
C ALA A 329 -6.88 6.40 -27.28
N SER A 330 -5.60 6.77 -27.22
CA SER A 330 -4.52 6.03 -27.87
C SER A 330 -4.30 4.70 -27.17
N VAL A 331 -4.27 3.63 -27.96
CA VAL A 331 -3.88 2.28 -27.52
C VAL A 331 -2.40 2.08 -27.85
N ARG A 332 -1.65 1.61 -26.85
CA ARG A 332 -0.19 1.50 -26.87
C ARG A 332 0.26 0.07 -26.64
N ALA A 333 1.40 -0.28 -27.21
CA ALA A 333 2.03 -1.58 -26.99
C ALA A 333 2.49 -1.72 -25.52
N VAL A 334 2.17 -2.86 -24.90
CA VAL A 334 2.58 -3.17 -23.52
C VAL A 334 4.03 -3.64 -23.45
N PHE A 335 4.58 -4.10 -24.57
CA PHE A 335 5.97 -4.51 -24.66
C PHE A 335 6.51 -4.31 -26.08
N ARG A 336 7.84 -4.25 -26.22
CA ARG A 336 8.49 -4.17 -27.53
C ARG A 336 8.27 -5.46 -28.31
N GLY A 337 8.03 -5.36 -29.62
CA GLY A 337 7.78 -6.53 -30.45
C GLY A 337 7.52 -6.19 -31.91
N ARG A 338 7.17 -7.21 -32.69
CA ARG A 338 6.90 -7.05 -34.12
C ARG A 338 5.41 -7.20 -34.40
N VAL A 339 4.84 -6.35 -35.25
CA VAL A 339 3.45 -6.53 -35.71
C VAL A 339 3.35 -7.79 -36.56
N SER A 340 2.73 -8.83 -36.02
CA SER A 340 2.52 -10.11 -36.72
C SER A 340 1.33 -10.04 -37.67
N SER A 341 0.24 -9.38 -37.26
CA SER A 341 -0.98 -9.26 -38.05
C SER A 341 -1.81 -8.04 -37.66
N VAL A 342 -2.57 -7.53 -38.64
CA VAL A 342 -3.64 -6.56 -38.45
C VAL A 342 -4.92 -7.19 -38.96
N ILE A 343 -5.90 -7.34 -38.07
CA ILE A 343 -7.17 -8.02 -38.33
C ILE A 343 -8.27 -6.97 -38.41
N VAL A 344 -9.15 -7.08 -39.40
CA VAL A 344 -10.33 -6.21 -39.54
C VAL A 344 -11.56 -7.10 -39.42
N ILE A 345 -12.40 -6.82 -38.43
CA ILE A 345 -13.68 -7.52 -38.25
C ILE A 345 -14.80 -6.57 -38.66
N PRO A 346 -15.53 -6.87 -39.76
CA PRO A 346 -16.63 -6.03 -40.21
C PRO A 346 -17.62 -5.71 -39.08
N GLY A 347 -17.77 -4.43 -38.76
CA GLY A 347 -18.68 -3.95 -37.71
C GLY A 347 -18.24 -4.21 -36.26
N ALA A 348 -17.05 -4.78 -36.01
CA ALA A 348 -16.49 -4.98 -34.66
C ALA A 348 -15.09 -4.35 -34.47
N GLY A 349 -14.68 -3.51 -35.42
CA GLY A 349 -13.42 -2.78 -35.37
C GLY A 349 -12.22 -3.58 -35.88
N LYS A 350 -11.03 -3.17 -35.43
CA LYS A 350 -9.74 -3.72 -35.86
C LYS A 350 -9.00 -4.29 -34.67
N ALA A 351 -8.08 -5.20 -34.93
CA ALA A 351 -7.15 -5.73 -33.94
C ALA A 351 -5.71 -5.78 -34.47
N VAL A 352 -4.75 -5.60 -33.56
CA VAL A 352 -3.31 -5.70 -33.82
C VAL A 352 -2.77 -6.84 -32.97
N VAL A 353 -2.00 -7.74 -33.59
CA VAL A 353 -1.29 -8.82 -32.89
C VAL A 353 0.21 -8.53 -32.91
N LEU A 354 0.82 -8.39 -31.75
CA LEU A 354 2.27 -8.23 -31.61
C LEU A 354 2.93 -9.56 -31.21
N ASP A 355 4.06 -9.86 -31.84
CA ASP A 355 4.95 -10.98 -31.54
C ASP A 355 6.04 -10.54 -30.55
N HIS A 356 6.13 -11.25 -29.44
CA HIS A 356 7.12 -11.10 -28.37
C HIS A 356 7.91 -12.39 -28.13
N GLY A 357 8.17 -13.20 -29.16
CA GLY A 357 8.96 -14.41 -29.01
C GLY A 357 8.10 -15.63 -28.70
N ALA A 358 7.95 -16.04 -27.43
CA ALA A 358 7.04 -17.13 -27.05
C ALA A 358 5.60 -16.66 -26.74
N TYR A 359 5.37 -15.34 -26.78
CA TYR A 359 4.12 -14.69 -26.40
C TYR A 359 3.58 -13.82 -27.53
N ARG A 360 2.25 -13.72 -27.65
CA ARG A 360 1.53 -12.76 -28.50
C ARG A 360 0.68 -11.86 -27.61
N SER A 361 0.70 -10.56 -27.85
CA SER A 361 -0.30 -9.65 -27.27
C SER A 361 -1.26 -9.21 -28.36
N VAL A 362 -2.55 -9.25 -28.08
CA VAL A 362 -3.60 -8.82 -29.01
C VAL A 362 -4.27 -7.58 -28.46
N TYR A 363 -4.44 -6.57 -29.32
CA TYR A 363 -5.17 -5.33 -29.00
C TYR A 363 -6.35 -5.24 -29.93
N SER A 364 -7.57 -5.27 -29.42
CA SER A 364 -8.79 -5.19 -30.23
C SER A 364 -9.70 -4.04 -29.79
N ASN A 365 -10.88 -3.94 -30.42
CA ASN A 365 -11.77 -2.78 -30.35
C ASN A 365 -11.11 -1.48 -30.82
N LEU A 366 -10.27 -1.56 -31.86
CA LEU A 366 -9.60 -0.38 -32.44
C LEU A 366 -10.45 0.19 -33.58
N ARG A 367 -10.70 1.51 -33.60
CA ARG A 367 -11.27 2.19 -34.78
C ARG A 367 -10.21 2.34 -35.88
N GLU A 368 -8.99 2.59 -35.44
CA GLU A 368 -7.85 2.95 -36.28
C GLU A 368 -6.62 2.20 -35.80
N VAL A 369 -5.80 1.76 -36.75
CA VAL A 369 -4.55 1.07 -36.53
C VAL A 369 -3.45 1.95 -37.12
N LEU A 370 -2.44 2.26 -36.32
CA LEU A 370 -1.37 3.20 -36.64
C LEU A 370 -0.07 2.51 -37.06
N VAL A 371 -0.10 1.18 -37.15
CA VAL A 371 1.06 0.34 -37.46
C VAL A 371 0.74 -0.66 -38.56
N SER A 372 1.78 -1.08 -39.29
CA SER A 372 1.67 -2.04 -40.39
C SER A 372 2.26 -3.40 -40.06
N LYS A 373 1.77 -4.46 -40.71
CA LYS A 373 2.34 -5.81 -40.56
C LYS A 373 3.85 -5.79 -40.85
N GLY A 374 4.63 -6.42 -39.96
CA GLY A 374 6.09 -6.51 -40.04
C GLY A 374 6.84 -5.37 -39.37
N GLN A 375 6.16 -4.28 -38.97
CA GLN A 375 6.75 -3.14 -38.27
C GLN A 375 7.25 -3.53 -36.88
N GLN A 376 8.41 -2.99 -36.48
CA GLN A 376 8.88 -3.06 -35.10
C GLN A 376 8.22 -1.97 -34.27
N VAL A 377 7.81 -2.33 -33.06
CA VAL A 377 7.06 -1.47 -32.14
C VAL A 377 7.77 -1.48 -30.80
N ASP A 378 8.00 -0.29 -30.25
CA ASP A 378 8.59 -0.12 -28.92
C ASP A 378 7.53 -0.17 -27.81
N THR A 379 7.98 -0.40 -26.59
CA THR A 379 7.10 -0.37 -25.40
C THR A 379 6.48 1.03 -25.25
N LYS A 380 5.17 1.10 -24.99
CA LYS A 380 4.34 2.32 -24.96
C LYS A 380 4.18 3.05 -26.30
N GLN A 381 4.68 2.53 -27.41
CA GLN A 381 4.40 3.12 -28.72
C GLN A 381 2.90 3.00 -29.05
N SER A 382 2.31 4.08 -29.57
CA SER A 382 0.93 4.09 -30.05
C SER A 382 0.75 3.16 -31.26
N ILE A 383 -0.21 2.25 -31.17
CA ILE A 383 -0.50 1.24 -32.20
C ILE A 383 -1.91 1.38 -32.77
N GLY A 384 -2.78 2.13 -32.11
CA GLY A 384 -4.15 2.33 -32.55
C GLY A 384 -4.92 3.34 -31.72
N VAL A 385 -6.18 3.53 -32.09
CA VAL A 385 -7.13 4.39 -31.37
C VAL A 385 -8.37 3.57 -31.04
N VAL A 386 -8.84 3.67 -29.79
CA VAL A 386 -10.01 2.93 -29.32
C VAL A 386 -11.27 3.27 -30.13
N MET A 387 -12.09 2.26 -30.38
CA MET A 387 -13.43 2.41 -30.95
C MET A 387 -14.44 2.75 -29.86
N THR A 388 -15.43 3.56 -30.22
CA THR A 388 -16.63 3.76 -29.40
C THR A 388 -17.77 2.97 -30.01
N ASP A 389 -18.30 2.00 -29.27
CA ASP A 389 -19.48 1.21 -29.66
C ASP A 389 -20.55 1.33 -28.58
N GLU A 390 -21.81 1.55 -28.99
CA GLU A 390 -22.93 1.85 -28.10
C GLU A 390 -22.60 2.88 -26.98
N GLY A 391 -21.82 3.91 -27.33
CA GLY A 391 -21.43 4.96 -26.39
C GLY A 391 -20.28 4.59 -25.44
N THR A 392 -19.75 3.37 -25.55
CA THR A 392 -18.71 2.82 -24.70
C THR A 392 -17.37 2.76 -25.44
N SER A 393 -16.31 3.29 -24.81
CA SER A 393 -14.94 3.23 -25.32
C SER A 393 -14.12 2.27 -24.46
N THR A 394 -13.85 1.09 -25.02
CA THR A 394 -13.21 -0.01 -24.29
C THR A 394 -12.06 -0.58 -25.11
N ALA A 395 -10.84 -0.44 -24.60
CA ALA A 395 -9.67 -1.13 -25.13
C ALA A 395 -9.67 -2.57 -24.61
N HIS A 396 -9.46 -3.53 -25.50
CA HIS A 396 -9.37 -4.94 -25.14
C HIS A 396 -7.96 -5.45 -25.37
N ILE A 397 -7.39 -6.15 -24.39
CA ILE A 397 -6.07 -6.78 -24.50
C ILE A 397 -6.13 -8.26 -24.12
N GLU A 398 -5.51 -9.10 -24.95
CA GLU A 398 -5.29 -10.52 -24.67
C GLU A 398 -3.78 -10.83 -24.67
N ILE A 399 -3.36 -11.83 -23.89
CA ILE A 399 -2.01 -12.39 -23.97
C ILE A 399 -2.13 -13.89 -24.25
N TRP A 400 -1.35 -14.35 -25.22
CA TRP A 400 -1.31 -15.73 -25.68
C TRP A 400 0.10 -16.26 -25.51
N LYS A 401 0.25 -17.41 -24.86
CA LYS A 401 1.49 -18.16 -24.75
C LYS A 401 1.50 -19.29 -25.77
N ILE A 402 2.58 -19.40 -26.52
CA ILE A 402 2.84 -20.54 -27.39
C ILE A 402 3.54 -21.60 -26.54
N SER A 403 2.91 -22.76 -26.43
CA SER A 403 3.41 -23.92 -25.71
C SER A 403 3.53 -25.12 -26.65
N GLY A 404 4.20 -26.18 -26.21
CA GLY A 404 4.27 -27.45 -26.97
C GLY A 404 2.88 -28.04 -27.25
N ASP A 405 1.93 -27.77 -26.36
CA ASP A 405 0.54 -28.25 -26.43
C ASP A 405 -0.38 -27.31 -27.24
N GLY A 406 0.16 -26.21 -27.78
CA GLY A 406 -0.55 -25.24 -28.61
C GLY A 406 -0.67 -23.85 -28.01
N LEU A 407 -1.69 -23.13 -28.45
CA LEU A 407 -1.97 -21.74 -28.10
C LEU A 407 -2.78 -21.64 -26.80
N VAL A 408 -2.18 -21.08 -25.76
CA VAL A 408 -2.80 -20.93 -24.43
C VAL A 408 -3.05 -19.45 -24.14
N LYS A 409 -4.29 -19.08 -23.87
CA LYS A 409 -4.66 -17.73 -23.42
C LYS A 409 -4.34 -17.59 -21.93
N ILE A 410 -3.75 -16.47 -21.55
CA ILE A 410 -3.38 -16.20 -20.15
C ILE A 410 -3.93 -14.85 -19.71
N ASP A 411 -4.26 -14.75 -18.42
CA ASP A 411 -4.84 -13.55 -17.81
C ASP A 411 -3.90 -12.34 -17.89
N PRO A 412 -4.20 -11.31 -18.71
CA PRO A 412 -3.39 -10.11 -18.81
C PRO A 412 -3.32 -9.30 -17.51
N GLY A 413 -4.30 -9.45 -16.61
CA GLY A 413 -4.32 -8.79 -15.31
C GLY A 413 -3.14 -9.17 -14.41
N GLN A 414 -2.55 -10.36 -14.61
CA GLN A 414 -1.32 -10.77 -13.92
C GLN A 414 -0.03 -10.21 -14.52
N TRP A 415 -0.13 -9.55 -15.68
CA TRP A 415 1.01 -9.08 -16.45
C TRP A 415 1.15 -7.56 -16.42
N ILE A 416 0.02 -6.86 -16.48
CA ILE A 416 -0.03 -5.41 -16.40
C ILE A 416 0.25 -4.95 -14.96
N PHE A 417 0.98 -3.86 -14.84
CA PHE A 417 1.30 -3.21 -13.58
C PHE A 417 0.02 -2.82 -12.84
N GLN A 418 -0.16 -3.33 -11.62
CA GLN A 418 -1.25 -2.92 -10.73
C GLN A 418 -0.69 -1.82 -9.80
N GLU A 419 -1.32 -0.64 -9.83
CA GLU A 419 -0.95 0.53 -8.99
C GLU A 419 -1.13 0.27 -7.49
#